data_AF-A0A819CPH2-F1
#
_entry.id   AF-A0A819CPH2-F1
#
_cell.length_a   1.000
_cell.length_b   1.000
_cell.length_c   1.000
_cell.angle_alpha   90.00
_cell.angle_beta   90.00
_cell.angle_gamma   90.00
#
_symmetry.space_group_name_H-M   'P 1'
#
loop_
_entity.id
_entity.type
_entity.pdbx_description
1 polymer ?
#
loop_
_entity_poly.entity_id
_entity_poly.type
_entity_poly.pdbx_seq_one_letter_code
_entity_poly.pdbx_strand_id
1 'polypeptide(L)'
;FECCGIDGSSDFFNTINYKMLDRNLPLSCCTHLLNGVCLEIDSYQVGCFQAINKYINAYSRYIVGVGIGVALYELTALILAVYVCRYSIKEDEFD
;
A
#
# COMPACT_ATOMS: atom_id res chain seq x y z
N PHE A 1 -1.70 -8.98 0.39
CA PHE A 1 -1.80 -9.49 1.76
C PHE A 1 -2.80 -10.62 1.76
N GLU A 2 -2.51 -11.68 2.49
CA GLU A 2 -3.43 -12.81 2.72
C GLU A 2 -4.44 -12.39 3.80
N CYS A 3 -5.47 -11.64 3.41
CA CYS A 3 -6.45 -11.03 4.30
C CYS A 3 -7.82 -10.89 3.62
N CYS A 4 -8.87 -10.66 4.41
CA CYS A 4 -10.21 -10.41 3.89
C CYS A 4 -10.98 -9.38 4.73
N GLY A 5 -11.62 -8.43 4.05
CA GLY A 5 -12.35 -7.33 4.71
C GLY A 5 -11.42 -6.36 5.42
N ILE A 6 -11.98 -5.37 6.09
CA ILE A 6 -11.26 -4.44 6.96
C ILE A 6 -10.87 -5.18 8.25
N ASP A 7 -11.86 -5.73 8.94
CA ASP A 7 -11.71 -6.44 10.21
C ASP A 7 -11.91 -7.96 10.06
N GLY A 8 -12.50 -8.40 8.95
CA GLY A 8 -12.63 -9.81 8.61
C GLY A 8 -13.62 -10.04 7.48
N SER A 9 -13.81 -11.32 7.10
CA SER A 9 -14.78 -11.74 6.07
C SER A 9 -16.22 -11.32 6.39
N SER A 10 -16.56 -11.15 7.67
CA SER A 10 -17.85 -10.67 8.15
C SER A 10 -18.27 -9.31 7.60
N ASP A 11 -17.33 -8.47 7.18
CA ASP A 11 -17.61 -7.16 6.61
C ASP A 11 -18.46 -7.26 5.34
N PHE A 12 -18.38 -8.39 4.64
CA PHE A 12 -19.17 -8.66 3.45
C PHE A 12 -20.58 -9.18 3.76
N PHE A 13 -20.88 -9.63 4.97
CA PHE A 13 -22.14 -10.33 5.26
C PHE A 13 -23.37 -9.44 5.13
N ASN A 14 -23.18 -8.13 5.27
CA ASN A 14 -24.25 -7.16 5.10
C ASN A 14 -24.39 -6.62 3.67
N THR A 15 -23.51 -7.02 2.75
CA THR A 15 -23.55 -6.57 1.36
C THR A 15 -24.66 -7.28 0.57
N ILE A 16 -25.18 -6.60 -0.46
CA ILE A 16 -26.22 -7.15 -1.34
C ILE A 16 -25.73 -8.44 -2.01
N ASN A 17 -24.46 -8.47 -2.43
CA ASN A 17 -23.85 -9.64 -3.06
C ASN A 17 -23.87 -10.87 -2.14
N TYR A 18 -23.51 -10.71 -0.86
CA TYR A 18 -23.54 -11.82 0.08
C TYR A 18 -24.97 -12.27 0.41
N LYS A 19 -25.90 -11.32 0.58
CA LYS A 19 -27.28 -11.63 0.98
C LYS A 19 -28.15 -12.22 -0.14
N MET A 20 -27.91 -11.83 -1.39
CA MET A 20 -28.81 -12.12 -2.51
C MET A 20 -28.21 -13.00 -3.61
N LEU A 21 -26.88 -13.12 -3.69
CA LEU A 21 -26.15 -13.76 -4.81
C LEU A 21 -25.23 -14.89 -4.31
N ASP A 22 -25.79 -15.80 -3.50
CA ASP A 22 -25.16 -17.09 -3.09
C ASP A 22 -24.19 -17.07 -1.90
N ARG A 23 -24.19 -16.04 -1.04
CA ARG A 23 -23.27 -15.96 0.12
C ARG A 23 -21.79 -16.03 -0.26
N ASN A 24 -21.48 -15.55 -1.45
CA ASN A 24 -20.13 -15.58 -1.98
C ASN A 24 -19.36 -14.36 -1.50
N LEU A 25 -18.15 -14.60 -1.02
CA LEU A 25 -17.16 -13.55 -0.80
C LEU A 25 -16.42 -13.22 -2.10
N PRO A 26 -15.75 -12.05 -2.18
CA PRO A 26 -14.88 -11.75 -3.31
C PRO A 26 -13.81 -12.83 -3.49
N LEU A 27 -13.50 -13.22 -4.73
CA LEU A 27 -12.50 -14.28 -4.99
C LEU A 27 -11.12 -13.97 -4.39
N SER A 28 -10.75 -12.69 -4.27
CA SER A 28 -9.50 -12.24 -3.64
C SER A 28 -9.43 -12.50 -2.13
N CYS A 29 -10.57 -12.77 -1.49
CA CYS A 29 -10.69 -13.10 -0.07
C CYS A 29 -10.34 -14.56 0.24
N CYS A 30 -10.25 -15.42 -0.79
CA CYS A 30 -10.12 -16.87 -0.58
C CYS A 30 -8.69 -17.36 -0.61
N THR A 31 -8.41 -18.33 0.28
CA THR A 31 -7.20 -19.16 0.27
C THR A 31 -7.24 -20.15 -0.89
N HIS A 32 -8.41 -20.74 -1.12
CA HIS A 32 -8.70 -21.69 -2.18
C HIS A 32 -10.11 -21.47 -2.71
N LEU A 33 -10.35 -21.81 -3.98
CA LEU A 33 -11.69 -21.75 -4.57
C LEU A 33 -12.29 -23.16 -4.57
N LEU A 34 -13.49 -23.29 -4.02
CA LEU A 34 -14.25 -24.54 -4.08
C LEU A 34 -15.29 -24.42 -5.20
N ASN A 35 -15.09 -25.14 -6.32
CA ASN A 35 -15.96 -25.08 -7.49
C ASN A 35 -16.20 -23.65 -8.05
N GLY A 36 -15.18 -22.79 -7.97
CA GLY A 36 -15.27 -21.39 -8.42
C GLY A 36 -15.97 -20.45 -7.44
N VAL A 37 -16.33 -20.95 -6.25
CA VAL A 37 -17.00 -20.20 -5.20
C VAL A 37 -16.03 -19.94 -4.04
N CYS A 38 -16.22 -18.79 -3.38
CA CYS A 38 -15.49 -18.39 -2.19
C CYS A 38 -16.47 -18.29 -1.02
N LEU A 39 -16.45 -19.28 -0.13
CA LEU A 39 -17.25 -19.29 1.09
C LEU A 39 -16.44 -18.74 2.27
N GLU A 40 -17.14 -18.39 3.35
CA GLU A 40 -16.52 -17.88 4.58
C GLU A 40 -15.43 -18.82 5.14
N ILE A 41 -15.67 -20.13 5.10
CA ILE A 41 -14.72 -21.13 5.59
C ILE A 41 -13.42 -21.18 4.77
N ASP A 42 -13.48 -20.82 3.49
CA ASP A 42 -12.34 -20.83 2.57
C ASP A 42 -11.61 -19.47 2.56
N SER A 43 -12.13 -18.48 3.30
CA SER A 43 -11.60 -17.12 3.34
C SER A 43 -10.42 -16.94 4.30
N TYR A 44 -9.60 -15.92 4.01
CA TYR A 44 -8.63 -15.42 4.97
C TYR A 44 -9.35 -14.86 6.20
N GLN A 45 -9.00 -15.39 7.37
CA GLN A 45 -9.62 -14.99 8.64
C GLN A 45 -9.07 -13.67 9.19
N VAL A 46 -7.94 -13.19 8.66
CA VAL A 46 -7.29 -11.95 9.10
C VAL A 46 -7.88 -10.77 8.34
N GLY A 47 -8.32 -9.74 9.06
CA GLY A 47 -8.73 -8.46 8.48
C GLY A 47 -7.56 -7.72 7.81
N CYS A 48 -7.80 -7.07 6.68
CA CYS A 48 -6.74 -6.37 5.95
C CYS A 48 -6.19 -5.16 6.71
N PHE A 49 -6.99 -4.48 7.53
CA PHE A 49 -6.47 -3.42 8.39
C PHE A 49 -5.44 -3.98 9.38
N GLN A 50 -5.74 -5.11 10.01
CA GLN A 50 -4.82 -5.79 10.91
C GLN A 50 -3.54 -6.24 10.18
N ALA A 51 -3.68 -6.84 8.99
CA ALA A 51 -2.53 -7.31 8.20
C ALA A 51 -1.60 -6.16 7.79
N ILE A 52 -2.16 -5.06 7.31
CA ILE A 52 -1.39 -3.86 6.93
C ILE A 52 -0.76 -3.21 8.16
N ASN A 53 -1.50 -3.06 9.25
CA ASN A 53 -0.97 -2.47 10.48
C ASN A 53 0.19 -3.31 11.03
N LYS A 54 0.07 -4.65 11.01
CA LYS A 54 1.17 -5.54 11.40
C LYS A 54 2.39 -5.37 10.49
N TYR A 55 2.18 -5.24 9.19
CA TYR A 55 3.26 -4.99 8.23
C TYR A 55 3.94 -3.64 8.49
N ILE A 56 3.18 -2.56 8.64
CA ILE A 56 3.71 -1.23 8.94
C ILE A 56 4.50 -1.26 10.24
N ASN A 57 3.98 -1.88 11.29
CA ASN A 57 4.68 -1.95 12.57
C ASN A 57 5.99 -2.76 12.47
N ALA A 58 5.97 -3.88 11.75
CA ALA A 58 7.15 -4.72 11.54
C ALA A 58 8.24 -4.04 10.68
N TYR A 59 7.85 -3.26 9.67
CA TYR A 59 8.76 -2.66 8.69
C TYR A 59 8.90 -1.13 8.81
N SER A 60 8.31 -0.52 9.84
CA SER A 60 8.29 0.92 10.08
C SER A 60 9.67 1.56 9.96
N ARG A 61 10.69 0.94 10.56
CA ARG A 61 12.08 1.41 10.49
C ARG A 61 12.61 1.50 9.06
N TYR A 62 12.31 0.50 8.22
CA TYR A 62 12.74 0.50 6.83
C TYR A 62 11.98 1.54 6.02
N ILE A 63 10.66 1.66 6.21
CA ILE A 63 9.83 2.65 5.53
C ILE A 63 10.32 4.07 5.82
N VAL A 64 10.56 4.38 7.10
CA VAL A 64 11.12 5.67 7.52
C VAL A 64 12.53 5.88 6.95
N GLY A 65 13.36 4.85 6.96
CA GLY A 65 14.72 4.91 6.39
C GLY A 65 14.71 5.27 4.90
N VAL A 66 13.84 4.64 4.10
CA VAL A 66 13.66 4.97 2.68
C VAL A 66 13.18 6.42 2.52
N GLY A 67 12.21 6.85 3.32
CA GLY A 67 11.72 8.23 3.29
C GLY A 67 12.81 9.27 3.55
N ILE A 68 13.68 9.03 4.55
CA ILE A 68 14.83 9.90 4.84
C ILE A 68 15.80 9.91 3.65
N GLY A 69 16.08 8.75 3.04
CA GLY A 69 16.95 8.66 1.87
C GLY A 69 16.45 9.47 0.68
N VAL A 70 15.14 9.38 0.38
CA VAL A 70 14.51 10.18 -0.68
C VAL A 70 14.60 11.68 -0.37
N ALA A 71 14.32 12.09 0.86
CA ALA A 71 14.40 13.50 1.25
C ALA A 71 15.82 14.07 1.11
N LEU A 72 16.86 13.32 1.50
CA LEU A 72 18.25 13.75 1.34
C LEU A 72 18.66 13.83 -0.14
N TYR A 73 18.18 12.90 -0.97
CA TYR A 73 18.40 12.92 -2.41
C TYR A 73 17.78 14.17 -3.04
N GLU A 74 16.53 14.48 -2.71
CA GLU A 74 15.83 15.67 -3.19
C GLU A 74 16.52 16.97 -2.75
N LEU A 75 16.94 17.07 -1.49
CA LEU A 75 17.70 18.23 -0.99
C LEU A 75 19.01 18.42 -1.75
N THR A 76 19.73 17.34 -2.02
CA THR A 76 20.99 17.39 -2.78
C THR A 76 20.75 17.86 -4.21
N ALA A 77 19.72 17.33 -4.87
CA ALA A 77 19.34 17.74 -6.21
C ALA A 77 18.98 19.24 -6.28
N LEU A 78 18.23 19.75 -5.29
CA LEU A 78 17.90 21.17 -5.18
C LEU A 78 19.13 22.06 -4.99
N ILE A 79 20.06 21.67 -4.11
CA ILE A 79 21.31 22.43 -3.88
C ILE A 79 22.12 22.50 -5.17
N LEU A 80 22.29 21.38 -5.86
CA LEU A 80 23.04 21.32 -7.12
C LEU A 80 22.35 22.15 -8.22
N ALA A 81 21.03 22.08 -8.35
CA ALA A 81 20.29 22.89 -9.30
C ALA A 81 20.49 24.39 -9.07
N VAL A 82 20.40 24.84 -7.80
CA VAL A 82 20.66 26.24 -7.45
C VAL A 82 22.10 26.63 -7.73
N TYR A 83 23.06 25.77 -7.39
CA TYR A 83 24.48 26.01 -7.64
C TYR A 83 24.77 26.17 -9.13
N VAL A 84 24.27 25.26 -9.97
CA VAL A 84 24.41 25.31 -11.43
C VAL A 84 23.76 26.57 -11.99
N CYS A 85 22.52 26.89 -11.61
CA CYS A 85 21.85 28.12 -12.08
C CYS A 85 22.66 29.38 -11.73
N ARG A 86 23.22 29.46 -10.52
CA ARG A 86 24.03 30.60 -10.09
C ARG A 86 25.36 30.67 -10.84
N TYR A 87 25.94 29.53 -11.19
CA TYR A 87 27.17 29.47 -11.96
C TYR A 87 26.94 29.95 -13.40
N SER A 88 25.90 29.45 -14.08
CA SER A 88 25.58 29.85 -15.46
C SER A 88 25.30 31.36 -15.59
N ILE A 89 24.55 31.94 -14.65
CA ILE A 89 24.28 33.40 -14.66
C ILE A 89 25.57 34.22 -14.54
N LYS A 90 26.57 33.75 -13.79
CA LYS A 90 27.86 34.45 -13.66
C LYS A 90 28.72 34.33 -14.91
N GLU A 91 28.60 33.23 -15.65
CA GLU A 91 29.29 33.02 -16.92
C GLU A 91 28.75 33.98 -17.98
N ASP A 92 27.42 34.15 -18.04
CA ASP A 92 26.74 35.12 -18.93
C ASP A 92 27.07 36.59 -18.62
N GLU A 93 27.59 36.91 -17.42
CA GLU A 93 27.95 38.28 -17.01
C GLU A 93 29.42 38.63 -17.36
N PHE A 94 30.22 37.64 -17.78
CA PHE A 94 31.65 37.78 -18.08
C PHE A 94 32.01 37.61 -19.57
N ASP A 95 31.01 37.37 -20.43
CA ASP A 95 31.05 37.48 -21.90
C ASP A 95 30.38 38.79 -22.39
#